data_AF-A0A919XP79-F1
#
_entry.id   AF-A0A919XP79-F1
#
_cell.length_a   1.000
_cell.length_b   1.000
_cell.length_c   1.000
_cell.angle_alpha   90.00
_cell.angle_beta   90.00
_cell.angle_gamma   90.00
#
_symmetry.space_group_name_H-M   'P 1'
#
loop_
_entity.id
_entity.type
_entity.pdbx_description
1 polymer ?
#
loop_
_entity_poly.entity_id
_entity_poly.type
_entity_poly.pdbx_seq_one_letter_code
_entity_poly.pdbx_strand_id
1 'polypeptide(L)' 'MLYHLWTRHSLRPGVFWSLPKGERLLLRAFAERELELQG' A
#
# COMPACT_ATOMS: atom_id res chain seq x y z
N MET A 1 0.01 -4.79 6.31
CA MET A 1 -0.14 -3.62 5.41
C MET A 1 0.24 -3.90 3.96
N LEU A 2 1.51 -4.17 3.58
CA LEU A 2 1.87 -4.38 2.16
C LEU A 2 1.12 -5.55 1.50
N TYR A 3 0.90 -6.65 2.24
CA TYR A 3 0.03 -7.73 1.79
C TYR A 3 -1.38 -7.27 1.43
N HIS A 4 -1.93 -6.29 2.16
CA HIS A 4 -3.25 -5.70 1.88
C HIS A 4 -3.24 -4.93 0.55
N LEU A 5 -2.21 -4.11 0.30
CA LEU A 5 -2.00 -3.44 -0.98
C LEU A 5 -1.91 -4.44 -2.15
N TRP A 6 -1.23 -5.56 -1.94
CA TRP A 6 -1.03 -6.55 -2.99
C TRP A 6 -2.29 -7.37 -3.28
N THR A 7 -3.04 -7.74 -2.23
CA THR A 7 -4.19 -8.64 -2.35
C THR A 7 -5.51 -7.92 -2.59
N ARG A 8 -5.73 -6.75 -1.98
CA ARG A 8 -6.96 -5.97 -2.19
C ARG A 8 -6.87 -4.98 -3.33
N HIS A 9 -5.72 -4.34 -3.49
CA HIS A 9 -5.54 -3.28 -4.49
C HIS A 9 -4.78 -3.75 -5.73
N SER A 10 -4.50 -5.06 -5.85
CA SER A 10 -3.78 -5.69 -6.98
C SER A 10 -2.42 -5.03 -7.30
N LEU A 11 -1.84 -4.32 -6.32
CA LEU A 11 -0.58 -3.61 -6.53
C LEU A 11 0.55 -4.63 -6.50
N ARG A 12 1.22 -4.84 -7.64
CA ARG A 12 2.32 -5.81 -7.68
C ARG A 12 3.53 -5.28 -6.90
N PRO A 13 4.27 -6.14 -6.19
CA PRO A 13 5.47 -5.72 -5.44
C PRO A 13 6.48 -4.97 -6.31
N GLY A 14 6.73 -5.44 -7.54
CA GLY A 14 7.65 -4.77 -8.47
C GLY A 14 7.21 -3.35 -8.85
N VAL A 15 5.91 -3.15 -9.05
CA VAL A 15 5.34 -1.82 -9.33
C VAL A 15 5.51 -0.93 -8.11
N PHE A 16 5.17 -1.40 -6.91
CA PHE A 16 5.33 -0.62 -5.68
C PHE A 16 6.77 -0.11 -5.48
N TRP A 17 7.78 -0.95 -5.71
CA TRP A 17 9.18 -0.54 -5.56
C TRP A 17 9.69 0.39 -6.67
N SER A 18 9.06 0.36 -7.85
CA SER A 18 9.36 1.29 -8.94
C SER A 18 8.83 2.71 -8.69
N LEU A 19 7.84 2.87 -7.80
CA LEU A 19 7.26 4.18 -7.49
C LEU A 19 8.26 5.08 -6.75
N PRO A 20 8.19 6.41 -6.91
CA PRO A 20 8.95 7.36 -6.10
C PRO A 20 8.72 7.19 -4.60
N LYS A 21 9.71 7.56 -3.78
CA LYS A 21 9.65 7.42 -2.31
C LYS A 21 8.39 8.05 -1.71
N GLY A 22 7.96 9.21 -2.20
CA GLY A 22 6.76 9.90 -1.73
C GLY A 22 5.49 9.10 -1.98
N GLU A 23 5.32 8.56 -3.19
CA GLU A 23 4.17 7.73 -3.54
C GLU A 23 4.13 6.43 -2.75
N ARG A 24 5.29 5.79 -2.52
CA ARG A 24 5.36 4.62 -1.64
C ARG A 24 4.93 4.92 -0.21
N LEU A 25 5.34 6.07 0.33
CA LEU A 25 4.94 6.52 1.66
C LEU A 25 3.44 6.82 1.72
N LEU A 26 2.89 7.45 0.69
CA LEU A 26 1.46 7.77 0.60
C LEU A 26 0.61 6.50 0.56
N LEU A 27 0.93 5.55 -0.32
CA LEU A 27 0.23 4.27 -0.42
C LEU A 27 0.31 3.47 0.87
N ARG A 28 1.46 3.55 1.55
CA ARG A 28 1.65 2.97 2.89
C ARG A 28 0.70 3.60 3.90
N ALA A 29 0.69 4.93 4.02
CA ALA A 29 -0.17 5.62 4.97
C ALA A 29 -1.67 5.33 4.73
N PHE A 30 -2.11 5.29 3.47
CA PHE A 30 -3.49 4.92 3.14
C PHE A 30 -3.82 3.48 3.53
N ALA A 31 -2.95 2.53 3.22
CA ALA A 31 -3.18 1.13 3.57
C ALA A 31 -3.14 0.88 5.09
N GLU A 32 -2.31 1.61 5.83
CA GLU A 32 -2.34 1.63 7.30
C GLU A 32 -3.70 2.15 7.81
N ARG A 33 -4.17 3.28 7.27
CA ARG A 33 -5.45 3.88 7.66
C ARG A 33 -6.65 2.98 7.33
N GLU A 34 -6.66 2.33 6.18
CA GLU A 34 -7.73 1.39 5.81
C GLU A 34 -7.81 0.20 6.76
N LEU A 35 -6.66 -0.30 7.25
CA LEU A 35 -6.62 -1.40 8.21
C LEU A 35 -7.15 -0.96 9.58
N GLU A 36 -6.82 0.26 10.03
CA GLU A 36 -7.37 0.84 11.26
C GLU A 36 -8.89 0.98 11.21
N LEU A 37 -9.46 1.33 10.06
CA LEU A 37 -10.91 1.48 9.90
C LEU A 37 -11.67 0.16 9.80
N GLN A 38 -10.97 -0.97 9.67
CA GLN A 38 -11.56 -2.31 9.51
C GLN A 38 -11.45 -3.18 10.78
N GLY A 39 -10.78 -2.70 11.83
CA GLY A 39 -10.69 -3.34 13.14
C GLY A 39 -11.45 -2.54 14.19
#